data_AF-A0A0R3PXE9-F1
#
_entry.id   AF-A0A0R3PXE9-F1
#
_cell.length_a   1.000
_cell.length_b   1.000
_cell.length_c   1.000
_cell.angle_alpha   90.00
_cell.angle_beta   90.00
_cell.angle_gamma   90.00
#
_symmetry.space_group_name_H-M   'P 1'
#
loop_
_entity.id
_entity.type
_entity.pdbx_description
1 polymer ?
#
loop_
_entity_poly.entity_id
_entity_poly.type
_entity_poly.pdbx_seq_one_letter_code
_entity_poly.pdbx_strand_id
1 'polypeptide(L)'
;MVSPSPSEVFFYSRADAYYVVLPCFAVGQPAPNITWFRNEIEVVTPSDSEVPYLLSGGSLLVPADSSLAYSSFHCTAKNHLGEVKGTPILLKPAFLDSFRPHRSAVVPLYNGGAKLECEAPNHQPS
;
A
#
# COMPACT_ATOMS: atom_id res chain seq x y z
N MET A 1 -18.95 -6.83 -9.77
CA MET A 1 -17.78 -7.57 -9.20
C MET A 1 -16.67 -6.58 -8.98
N VAL A 2 -15.92 -6.72 -7.89
CA VAL A 2 -14.69 -5.96 -7.62
C VAL A 2 -13.50 -6.91 -7.78
N SER A 3 -12.45 -6.47 -8.49
CA SER A 3 -11.21 -7.24 -8.63
C SER A 3 -10.50 -7.37 -7.29
N PRO A 4 -9.74 -8.45 -7.05
CA PRO A 4 -8.89 -8.54 -5.88
C PRO A 4 -7.87 -7.40 -5.85
N SER A 5 -7.75 -6.74 -4.70
CA SER A 5 -6.70 -5.75 -4.43
C SER A 5 -5.60 -6.41 -3.59
N PRO A 6 -4.34 -5.91 -3.65
CA PRO A 6 -3.28 -6.41 -2.79
C PRO A 6 -3.64 -6.19 -1.31
N SER A 7 -3.35 -7.17 -0.46
CA SER A 7 -3.63 -7.05 0.98
C SER A 7 -2.80 -5.96 1.66
N GLU A 8 -1.62 -5.65 1.11
CA GLU A 8 -0.71 -4.63 1.62
C GLU A 8 -0.15 -3.79 0.47
N VAL A 9 -0.03 -2.48 0.69
CA VAL A 9 0.66 -1.56 -0.19
C VAL A 9 1.68 -0.78 0.63
N PHE A 10 2.90 -0.64 0.11
CA PHE A 10 3.97 0.07 0.79
C PHE A 10 4.19 1.45 0.19
N PHE A 11 4.42 2.46 1.03
CA PHE A 11 4.83 3.79 0.60
C PHE A 11 6.17 4.17 1.22
N TYR A 12 6.96 4.93 0.49
CA TYR A 12 8.18 5.55 1.01
C TYR A 12 7.99 7.06 0.97
N SER A 13 8.20 7.74 2.11
CA SER A 13 8.12 9.20 2.15
C SER A 13 9.40 9.79 1.55
N ARG A 14 9.38 10.14 0.25
CA ARG A 14 10.45 10.87 -0.44
C ARG A 14 9.93 12.19 -1.01
N ALA A 15 10.84 13.13 -1.18
CA ALA A 15 10.60 14.36 -1.92
C ALA A 15 10.32 14.13 -3.42
N ASP A 16 10.55 12.95 -3.99
CA ASP A 16 10.20 12.61 -5.38
C ASP A 16 9.03 11.62 -5.50
N ALA A 17 8.46 11.17 -4.36
CA ALA A 17 7.37 10.19 -4.31
C ALA A 17 6.31 10.63 -3.29
N TYR A 18 5.53 11.65 -3.65
CA TYR A 18 4.53 12.26 -2.77
C TYR A 18 3.23 11.47 -2.63
N TYR A 19 3.00 10.48 -3.52
CA TYR A 19 1.72 9.79 -3.60
C TYR A 19 1.89 8.29 -3.80
N VAL A 20 0.86 7.54 -3.38
CA VAL A 20 0.73 6.10 -3.56
C VAL A 20 -0.67 5.78 -4.09
N VAL A 21 -0.74 4.82 -5.01
CA VAL A 21 -2.00 4.40 -5.66
C VAL A 21 -2.52 3.15 -4.98
N LEU A 22 -3.79 3.19 -4.58
CA LEU A 22 -4.55 2.07 -4.06
C LEU A 22 -5.47 1.57 -5.18
N PRO A 23 -5.22 0.37 -5.75
CA PRO A 23 -5.97 -0.10 -6.90
C PRO A 23 -7.37 -0.57 -6.49
N CYS A 24 -8.37 -0.18 -7.28
CA CYS A 24 -9.68 -0.79 -7.26
C CYS A 24 -10.26 -0.78 -8.68
N PHE A 25 -10.69 -1.94 -9.14
CA PHE A 25 -11.37 -2.08 -10.42
C PHE A 25 -12.67 -2.84 -10.20
N ALA A 26 -13.78 -2.30 -10.71
CA ALA A 26 -15.06 -2.97 -10.64
C ALA A 26 -15.80 -2.91 -11.97
N VAL A 27 -16.51 -4.00 -12.26
CA VAL A 27 -17.37 -4.14 -13.44
C VAL A 27 -18.79 -4.45 -13.01
N GLY A 28 -19.76 -3.88 -13.72
CA GLY A 28 -21.18 -4.09 -13.51
C GLY A 28 -21.99 -3.46 -14.63
N GLN A 29 -23.21 -3.95 -14.81
CA GLN A 29 -24.17 -3.38 -15.76
C GLN A 29 -25.47 -3.08 -15.01
N PRO A 30 -25.85 -1.79 -14.85
CA PRO A 30 -25.11 -0.59 -15.26
C PRO A 30 -23.78 -0.39 -14.52
N ALA A 31 -22.91 0.44 -15.09
CA ALA A 31 -21.59 0.74 -14.54
C ALA A 31 -21.71 1.19 -13.07
N PRO A 32 -20.97 0.56 -12.14
CA PRO A 32 -21.03 0.94 -10.73
C PRO A 32 -20.24 2.22 -10.47
N ASN A 33 -20.70 3.00 -9.50
CA ASN A 33 -19.93 4.08 -8.90
C ASN A 33 -18.98 3.51 -7.84
N ILE A 34 -17.75 4.04 -7.77
CA ILE A 34 -16.73 3.62 -6.81
C ILE A 34 -16.63 4.65 -5.70
N THR A 35 -16.69 4.19 -4.46
CA THR A 35 -16.47 5.01 -3.26
C THR A 35 -15.37 4.40 -2.41
N TRP A 36 -14.53 5.23 -1.80
CA TRP A 36 -13.43 4.76 -0.95
C TRP A 36 -13.65 5.07 0.52
N PHE A 37 -13.16 4.16 1.36
CA PHE A 37 -13.27 4.24 2.80
C PHE A 37 -11.89 4.05 3.43
N ARG A 38 -11.57 4.86 4.43
CA ARG A 38 -10.40 4.74 5.29
C ARG A 38 -10.87 4.38 6.69
N ASN A 39 -10.49 3.22 7.20
CA ASN A 39 -10.91 2.70 8.50
C ASN A 39 -12.45 2.75 8.65
N GLU A 40 -13.17 2.30 7.62
CA GLU A 40 -14.64 2.30 7.52
C GLU A 40 -15.31 3.69 7.45
N ILE A 41 -14.53 4.79 7.43
CA ILE A 41 -15.03 6.14 7.23
C ILE A 41 -14.87 6.52 5.77
N GLU A 42 -15.95 6.97 5.14
CA GLU A 42 -15.93 7.43 3.75
C GLU A 42 -14.92 8.58 3.59
N VAL A 43 -14.05 8.43 2.60
CA VAL A 43 -13.08 9.44 2.23
C VAL A 43 -13.81 10.43 1.32
N VAL A 44 -14.21 11.58 1.88
CA VAL A 44 -14.90 12.64 1.12
C VAL A 44 -14.04 13.01 -0.08
N THR A 45 -14.59 12.93 -1.30
CA THR A 45 -13.92 13.38 -2.53
C THR A 45 -14.70 14.52 -3.17
N PRO A 46 -14.62 15.75 -2.63
CA PRO A 46 -15.16 16.92 -3.29
C PRO A 46 -14.05 17.54 -4.18
N SER A 47 -14.29 17.54 -5.49
CA SER A 47 -13.53 18.25 -6.54
C SER A 47 -12.16 17.71 -6.96
N ASP A 48 -11.83 17.93 -8.24
CA ASP A 48 -10.64 17.44 -8.95
C ASP A 48 -9.28 17.97 -8.43
N SER A 49 -9.26 18.74 -7.33
CA SER A 49 -8.10 19.54 -6.93
C SER A 49 -7.51 19.23 -5.55
N GLU A 50 -8.15 18.39 -4.72
CA GLU A 50 -7.64 18.07 -3.38
C GLU A 50 -7.41 16.57 -3.18
N VAL A 51 -6.28 16.22 -2.56
CA VAL A 51 -5.88 14.83 -2.27
C VAL A 51 -6.49 14.45 -0.92
N PRO A 52 -7.12 13.27 -0.78
CA PRO A 52 -7.10 12.09 -1.67
C PRO A 52 -7.95 12.22 -2.95
N TYR A 53 -7.40 11.72 -4.08
CA TYR A 53 -7.96 11.89 -5.43
C TYR A 53 -8.38 10.56 -6.07
N LEU A 54 -9.54 10.52 -6.72
CA LEU A 54 -10.05 9.33 -7.42
C LEU A 54 -9.60 9.34 -8.89
N LEU A 55 -8.81 8.35 -9.30
CA LEU A 55 -8.34 8.20 -10.68
C LEU A 55 -9.44 7.68 -11.60
N SER A 56 -9.35 8.04 -12.89
CA SER A 56 -10.18 7.46 -13.95
C SER A 56 -9.98 5.93 -14.00
N GLY A 57 -10.94 5.20 -13.45
CA GLY A 57 -10.86 3.74 -13.28
C GLY A 57 -11.18 3.23 -11.87
N GLY A 58 -11.29 4.12 -10.88
CA GLY A 58 -11.73 3.77 -9.52
C GLY A 58 -10.61 3.59 -8.50
N SER A 59 -9.35 3.68 -8.90
CA SER A 59 -8.20 3.64 -7.98
C SER A 59 -8.07 4.96 -7.20
N LEU A 60 -7.63 4.88 -5.93
CA LEU A 60 -7.43 6.05 -5.08
C LEU A 60 -5.96 6.46 -5.05
N LEU A 61 -5.68 7.74 -5.29
CA LEU A 61 -4.37 8.35 -5.07
C LEU A 61 -4.37 9.00 -3.68
N VAL A 62 -3.48 8.57 -2.80
CA VAL A 62 -3.33 9.13 -1.44
C VAL A 62 -1.90 9.63 -1.22
N PRO A 63 -1.66 10.56 -0.28
CA PRO A 63 -0.32 11.00 0.07
C PRO A 63 0.54 9.85 0.60
N ALA A 64 1.82 9.82 0.24
CA ALA A 64 2.83 8.93 0.84
C ALA A 64 3.28 9.49 2.20
N ASP A 65 2.33 9.63 3.12
CA ASP A 65 2.47 10.32 4.40
C ASP A 65 2.42 9.33 5.57
N SER A 66 3.31 9.52 6.55
CA SER A 66 3.39 8.68 7.76
C SER A 66 2.12 8.71 8.60
N SER A 67 1.32 9.78 8.52
CA SER A 67 0.00 9.87 9.15
C SER A 67 -1.02 8.86 8.61
N LEU A 68 -0.78 8.29 7.41
CA LEU A 68 -1.60 7.24 6.82
C LEU A 68 -1.02 5.84 7.06
N ALA A 69 0.14 5.72 7.70
CA ALA A 69 0.73 4.44 8.03
C ALA A 69 -0.25 3.57 8.84
N TYR A 70 -0.33 2.30 8.46
CA TYR A 70 -1.20 1.28 9.05
C TYR A 70 -2.70 1.56 8.94
N SER A 71 -3.11 2.46 8.04
CA SER A 71 -4.52 2.66 7.72
C SER A 71 -5.03 1.55 6.80
N SER A 72 -6.27 1.12 7.04
CA SER A 72 -6.98 0.16 6.19
C SER A 72 -7.88 0.90 5.21
N PHE A 73 -7.68 0.65 3.91
CA PHE A 73 -8.48 1.23 2.84
C PHE A 73 -9.29 0.16 2.13
N HIS A 74 -10.53 0.45 1.79
CA HIS A 74 -11.29 -0.40 0.89
C HIS A 74 -12.16 0.45 -0.03
N CYS A 75 -12.43 -0.08 -1.21
CA CYS A 75 -13.41 0.49 -2.11
C CYS A 75 -14.73 -0.26 -2.03
N THR A 76 -15.80 0.41 -2.41
CA THR A 76 -17.12 -0.17 -2.59
C THR A 76 -17.65 0.22 -3.96
N ALA A 77 -18.16 -0.76 -4.69
CA ALA A 77 -18.74 -0.58 -6.01
C ALA A 77 -20.26 -0.71 -5.93
N LYS A 78 -20.99 0.35 -6.28
CA LYS A 78 -22.45 0.43 -6.14
C LYS A 78 -23.15 0.83 -7.43
N ASN A 79 -24.19 0.11 -7.81
CA ASN A 79 -25.15 0.53 -8.82
C ASN A 79 -26.59 0.35 -8.29
N HIS A 80 -27.60 0.61 -9.12
CA HIS A 80 -29.00 0.48 -8.71
C HIS A 80 -29.48 -0.98 -8.50
N LEU A 81 -28.65 -1.97 -8.85
CA LEU A 81 -28.94 -3.40 -8.66
C LEU A 81 -28.29 -3.95 -7.39
N GLY A 82 -27.28 -3.28 -6.84
CA GLY A 82 -26.61 -3.73 -5.64
C GLY A 82 -25.27 -3.06 -5.36
N GLU A 83 -24.56 -3.61 -4.38
CA GLU A 83 -23.33 -3.07 -3.81
C GLU A 83 -22.37 -4.19 -3.44
N VAL A 84 -21.09 -4.01 -3.71
CA VAL A 84 -20.04 -4.99 -3.41
C VAL A 84 -18.82 -4.27 -2.81
N LYS A 85 -18.40 -4.72 -1.61
CA LYS A 85 -17.19 -4.26 -0.92
C LYS A 85 -15.96 -5.01 -1.45
N GLY A 86 -14.90 -4.27 -1.78
CA GLY A 86 -13.60 -4.82 -2.16
C GLY A 86 -12.81 -5.34 -0.96
N THR A 87 -11.77 -6.12 -1.22
CA THR A 87 -10.83 -6.56 -0.18
C THR A 87 -10.06 -5.37 0.39
N PRO A 88 -9.90 -5.27 1.73
CA PRO A 88 -9.16 -4.18 2.34
C PRO A 88 -7.67 -4.24 2.00
N ILE A 89 -7.06 -3.07 1.88
CA ILE A 89 -5.65 -2.81 1.63
C ILE A 89 -5.07 -2.16 2.88
N LEU A 90 -4.03 -2.77 3.46
CA LEU A 90 -3.27 -2.18 4.56
C LEU A 90 -2.11 -1.34 4.01
N LEU A 91 -2.14 -0.04 4.25
CA LEU A 91 -1.06 0.86 3.84
C LEU A 91 0.08 0.80 4.87
N LYS A 92 1.30 0.49 4.45
CA LYS A 92 2.48 0.38 5.34
C LYS A 92 3.63 1.27 4.87
N PRO A 93 4.47 1.79 5.78
CA PRO A 93 5.69 2.47 5.38
C PRO A 93 6.73 1.44 4.90
N ALA A 94 7.51 1.79 3.87
CA ALA A 94 8.74 1.10 3.50
C ALA A 94 9.93 1.88 4.07
N PHE A 95 10.84 1.17 4.73
CA PHE A 95 12.07 1.77 5.26
C PHE A 95 13.16 0.71 5.39
N LEU A 96 14.40 1.19 5.45
CA LEU A 96 15.58 0.39 5.70
C LEU A 96 16.51 1.23 6.57
N ASP A 97 16.71 0.78 7.80
CA ASP A 97 17.66 1.43 8.71
C ASP A 97 19.10 1.21 8.22
N SER A 98 20.04 1.97 8.79
CA SER A 98 21.44 1.86 8.39
C SER A 98 22.03 0.52 8.83
N PHE A 99 22.79 -0.12 7.93
CA PHE A 99 23.60 -1.27 8.28
C PHE A 99 24.66 -0.89 9.33
N ARG A 100 25.02 -1.85 10.18
CA ARG A 100 26.13 -1.67 11.11
C ARG A 100 27.41 -1.41 10.31
N PRO A 101 28.24 -0.43 10.69
CA PRO A 101 29.48 -0.13 9.97
C PRO A 101 30.56 -1.20 10.17
N HIS A 102 30.41 -2.07 11.17
CA HIS A 102 31.36 -3.12 11.47
C HIS A 102 31.02 -4.43 10.75
N ARG A 103 32.03 -5.11 10.22
CA ARG A 103 31.89 -6.40 9.54
C ARG A 103 31.85 -7.53 10.55
N SER A 104 30.82 -8.37 10.46
CA SER A 104 30.70 -9.59 11.27
C SER A 104 31.82 -10.60 10.99
N ALA A 105 32.09 -11.47 11.97
CA ALA A 105 33.08 -12.52 11.83
C ALA A 105 32.72 -13.48 10.69
N VAL A 106 33.74 -13.88 9.92
CA VAL A 106 33.63 -14.87 8.86
C VAL A 106 33.76 -16.26 9.48
N VAL A 107 32.75 -17.11 9.30
CA VAL A 107 32.72 -18.46 9.90
C VAL A 107 33.20 -19.48 8.87
N PRO A 108 34.37 -20.14 9.04
CA PRO A 108 34.86 -21.14 8.09
C PRO A 108 33.99 -22.41 8.12
N LEU A 109 33.82 -23.05 6.97
CA LEU A 109 33.09 -24.31 6.85
C LEU A 109 34.05 -25.50 6.73
N TYR A 110 33.70 -26.64 7.34
CA TYR A 110 34.55 -27.85 7.39
C TYR A 110 34.89 -28.44 6.01
N ASN A 111 34.04 -28.20 5.00
CA ASN A 111 34.22 -28.66 3.62
C ASN A 111 34.93 -27.63 2.72
N GLY A 112 35.50 -26.57 3.30
CA GLY A 112 36.02 -25.43 2.56
C GLY A 112 34.94 -24.36 2.30
N GLY A 113 35.38 -23.12 2.17
CA GLY A 113 34.49 -21.96 2.09
C GLY A 113 34.19 -21.33 3.45
N ALA A 114 33.33 -20.32 3.44
CA ALA A 114 32.99 -19.56 4.63
C ALA A 114 31.56 -19.03 4.57
N LYS A 115 30.95 -18.88 5.75
CA LYS A 115 29.65 -18.27 5.98
C LYS A 115 29.85 -16.84 6.50
N LEU A 116 29.15 -15.89 5.89
CA LEU A 116 28.94 -14.56 6.43
C LEU A 116 27.46 -14.44 6.77
N GLU A 117 27.17 -14.12 8.03
CA GLU A 117 25.79 -13.87 8.44
C GLU A 117 25.37 -12.47 8.00
N CYS A 118 24.15 -12.36 7.46
CA CYS A 118 23.58 -11.06 7.13
C CYS A 118 22.95 -10.46 8.39
N GLU A 119 23.61 -9.48 8.99
CA GLU A 119 23.03 -8.67 10.08
C GLU A 119 22.18 -7.55 9.49
N ALA A 120 21.08 -7.91 8.84
CA ALA A 120 20.15 -6.94 8.27
C ALA A 120 19.62 -5.99 9.35
N PRO A 121 19.63 -4.66 9.12
CA PRO A 121 19.06 -3.69 10.04
C PRO A 121 17.53 -3.79 10.03
N ASN A 122 16.87 -3.05 10.91
CA ASN A 122 15.40 -3.01 10.94
C ASN A 122 14.85 -2.44 9.63
N HIS A 123 13.83 -3.09 9.06
CA HIS A 123 13.33 -2.79 7.73
C HIS A 123 11.88 -3.23 7.56
N GLN A 124 11.22 -2.67 6.54
CA GLN A 124 9.89 -3.06 6.08
C GLN A 124 9.84 -2.95 4.56
N PRO A 125 9.30 -3.96 3.83
CA PRO A 125 8.76 -5.23 4.31
C PRO A 125 9.83 -6.18 4.88
N SER A 126 9.43 -6.99 5.86
CA SER A 126 10.24 -8.04 6.48
C SER A 126 10.32 -9.32 5.64
#